data_AF-A0A1E5IM30-F1
#
_entry.id   AF-A0A1E5IM30-F1
#
_cell.length_a   1.000
_cell.length_b   1.000
_cell.length_c   1.000
_cell.angle_alpha   90.00
_cell.angle_beta   90.00
_cell.angle_gamma   90.00
#
_symmetry.space_group_name_H-M   'P 1'
#
loop_
_entity.id
_entity.type
_entity.pdbx_description
1 polymer ?
#
loop_
_entity_poly.entity_id
_entity_poly.type
_entity_poly.pdbx_seq_one_letter_code
_entity_poly.pdbx_strand_id
1 'polypeptide(L)'
;MKRLLSALCAIAAFASISFAATPLKLSIWEKIAIPQDDSVNGLEIGIGTYTPEVKGIMCNLIYAKTDDCSGWQHAWLITFTKLFKGLQTSIINLNSSEIAGIQKGFFNKAVSIKGLQVGFINVAENMEGVQIGFINFIKNGPIPIMIIANAKF
;
A
#
# COMPACT_ATOMS: atom_id res chain seq x y z
N MET A 1 13.25 -13.22 -47.84
CA MET A 1 12.35 -13.97 -46.92
C MET A 1 12.87 -14.08 -45.49
N LYS A 2 14.15 -14.41 -45.24
CA LYS A 2 14.68 -14.57 -43.86
C LYS A 2 14.65 -13.29 -42.99
N ARG A 3 14.76 -12.10 -43.59
CA ARG A 3 14.69 -10.80 -42.89
C ARG A 3 13.27 -10.35 -42.55
N LEU A 4 12.27 -10.84 -43.29
CA LEU A 4 10.85 -10.56 -43.01
C LEU A 4 10.35 -11.44 -41.85
N LEU A 5 10.82 -12.69 -41.80
CA LEU A 5 10.49 -13.65 -40.75
C LEU A 5 11.09 -13.26 -39.38
N SER A 6 12.29 -12.68 -39.36
CA SER A 6 12.93 -12.17 -38.14
C SER A 6 12.30 -10.88 -37.63
N ALA A 7 11.80 -10.01 -38.52
CA ALA A 7 10.99 -8.85 -38.14
C ALA A 7 9.64 -9.25 -37.54
N LEU A 8 8.98 -10.28 -38.07
CA LEU A 8 7.74 -10.81 -37.50
C LEU A 8 7.94 -11.46 -36.11
N CYS A 9 9.04 -12.20 -35.89
CA CYS A 9 9.37 -12.74 -34.57
C CYS A 9 9.71 -11.66 -33.54
N ALA A 10 10.36 -10.56 -33.96
CA ALA A 10 10.59 -9.42 -33.09
C ALA A 10 9.27 -8.72 -32.71
N ILE A 11 8.38 -8.49 -33.69
CA ILE A 11 7.06 -7.88 -33.44
C ILE A 11 6.19 -8.78 -32.55
N ALA A 12 6.23 -10.10 -32.72
CA ALA A 12 5.54 -11.07 -31.86
C ALA A 12 6.14 -11.16 -30.44
N ALA A 13 7.45 -10.90 -30.27
CA ALA A 13 8.10 -10.80 -28.97
C ALA A 13 7.81 -9.46 -28.25
N PHE A 14 7.44 -8.42 -29.00
CA PHE A 14 6.91 -7.17 -28.44
C PHE A 14 5.39 -7.20 -28.19
N ALA A 15 4.66 -8.10 -28.86
CA ALA A 15 3.21 -8.26 -28.70
C ALA A 15 2.78 -8.91 -27.37
N SER A 16 3.73 -9.40 -26.57
CA SER A 16 3.52 -9.91 -25.21
C SER A 16 3.92 -8.92 -24.11
N ILE A 17 4.32 -7.70 -24.45
CA ILE A 17 4.48 -6.64 -23.48
C ILE A 17 3.14 -5.93 -23.35
N SER A 18 2.43 -6.24 -22.27
CA SER A 18 1.27 -5.47 -21.81
C SER A 18 1.71 -4.03 -21.53
N PHE A 19 1.60 -3.15 -22.53
CA PHE A 19 1.83 -1.72 -22.39
C PHE A 19 0.50 -1.01 -22.11
N ALA A 20 0.15 -0.94 -20.83
CA ALA A 20 -0.67 0.12 -20.26
C ALA A 20 -0.40 0.22 -18.75
N ALA A 21 0.88 0.36 -18.38
CA ALA A 21 1.23 0.74 -17.01
C ALA A 21 0.81 2.19 -16.82
N THR A 22 -0.30 2.45 -16.13
CA THR A 22 -0.82 3.81 -15.89
C THR A 22 0.18 4.59 -15.04
N PRO A 23 0.91 5.56 -15.63
CA PRO A 23 2.00 6.23 -14.91
C PRO A 23 1.48 7.35 -14.00
N LEU A 24 0.32 7.91 -14.32
CA LEU A 24 -0.33 8.97 -13.57
C LEU A 24 -1.84 8.71 -13.54
N LYS A 25 -2.42 8.71 -12.34
CA LYS A 25 -3.88 8.68 -12.13
C LYS A 25 -4.29 9.86 -11.25
N LEU A 26 -5.25 10.64 -11.73
CA LEU A 26 -5.90 11.70 -10.97
C LEU A 26 -7.32 11.26 -10.63
N SER A 27 -7.69 11.21 -9.35
CA SER A 27 -9.00 10.72 -8.93
C SER A 27 -9.65 11.62 -7.88
N ILE A 28 -10.83 12.15 -8.21
CA ILE A 28 -11.63 12.94 -7.27
C ILE A 28 -12.41 12.01 -6.36
N TRP A 29 -13.08 11.04 -6.97
CA TRP A 29 -13.87 10.02 -6.29
C TRP A 29 -13.72 8.73 -7.08
N GLU A 30 -13.94 7.57 -6.48
CA GLU A 30 -13.75 6.23 -7.09
C GLU A 30 -14.07 6.14 -8.59
N LYS A 31 -15.22 6.69 -9.03
CA LYS A 31 -15.68 6.66 -10.43
C LYS A 31 -15.28 7.88 -11.27
N ILE A 32 -14.75 8.92 -10.64
CA ILE A 32 -14.32 10.18 -11.26
C ILE A 32 -12.79 10.18 -11.21
N ALA A 33 -12.18 9.40 -12.11
CA ALA A 33 -10.73 9.28 -12.24
C ALA A 33 -10.30 9.38 -13.71
N ILE A 34 -9.08 9.87 -13.93
CA ILE A 34 -8.43 9.92 -15.24
C ILE A 34 -6.99 9.41 -15.07
N PRO A 35 -6.63 8.29 -15.73
CA PRO A 35 -7.52 7.32 -16.35
C PRO A 35 -8.26 6.47 -15.29
N GLN A 36 -9.27 5.72 -15.73
CA GLN A 36 -10.07 4.83 -14.86
C GLN A 36 -9.46 3.42 -14.79
N ASP A 37 -8.15 3.34 -14.64
CA ASP A 37 -7.44 2.06 -14.62
C ASP A 37 -7.39 1.50 -13.20
N ASP A 38 -7.46 0.17 -13.10
CA ASP A 38 -7.40 -0.56 -11.84
C ASP A 38 -5.98 -0.76 -11.30
N SER A 39 -4.97 -0.55 -12.15
CA SER A 39 -3.56 -0.71 -11.82
C SER A 39 -2.80 0.57 -12.16
N VAL A 40 -2.10 1.13 -11.18
CA VAL A 40 -1.24 2.31 -11.36
C VAL A 40 0.20 1.92 -11.07
N ASN A 41 1.08 2.20 -12.02
CA ASN A 41 2.52 2.00 -11.86
C ASN A 41 3.23 3.34 -12.02
N GLY A 42 3.20 4.15 -10.97
CA GLY A 42 3.67 5.52 -10.98
C GLY A 42 3.06 6.33 -9.85
N LEU A 43 2.34 7.40 -10.20
CA LEU A 43 1.77 8.35 -9.25
C LEU A 43 0.24 8.36 -9.31
N GLU A 44 -0.40 8.21 -8.17
CA GLU A 44 -1.82 8.50 -8.00
C GLU A 44 -2.00 9.71 -7.07
N ILE A 45 -2.78 10.70 -7.49
CA ILE A 45 -3.21 11.81 -6.65
C ILE A 45 -4.72 11.86 -6.64
N GLY A 46 -5.30 11.99 -5.45
CA GLY A 46 -6.75 12.09 -5.36
C GLY A 46 -7.31 12.67 -4.08
N ILE A 47 -8.64 12.63 -3.98
CA ILE A 47 -9.36 13.02 -2.76
C ILE A 47 -9.79 11.76 -2.01
N GLY A 48 -10.62 10.92 -2.62
CA GLY A 48 -11.04 9.64 -2.07
C GLY A 48 -11.06 8.57 -3.15
N THR A 49 -10.14 7.61 -3.09
CA THR A 49 -9.91 6.70 -4.21
C THR A 49 -9.94 5.24 -3.79
N TYR A 50 -10.35 4.40 -4.75
CA TYR A 50 -10.14 2.97 -4.74
C TYR A 50 -9.39 2.61 -6.02
N THR A 51 -8.19 2.08 -5.86
CA THR A 51 -7.37 1.54 -6.95
C THR A 51 -6.86 0.19 -6.49
N PRO A 52 -7.28 -0.92 -7.12
CA PRO A 52 -6.89 -2.26 -6.69
C PRO A 52 -5.38 -2.47 -6.54
N GLU A 53 -4.58 -2.01 -7.50
CA GLU A 53 -3.13 -2.18 -7.50
C GLU A 53 -2.40 -0.85 -7.68
N VAL A 54 -1.50 -0.51 -6.76
CA VAL A 54 -0.62 0.65 -6.90
C VAL A 54 0.83 0.30 -6.64
N LYS A 55 1.66 0.41 -7.67
CA LYS A 55 3.12 0.33 -7.58
C LYS A 55 3.70 1.72 -7.76
N GLY A 56 4.18 2.33 -6.67
CA GLY A 56 4.71 3.70 -6.70
C GLY A 56 4.16 4.55 -5.56
N ILE A 57 3.62 5.72 -5.87
CA ILE A 57 3.17 6.71 -4.89
C ILE A 57 1.67 6.94 -5.03
N MET A 58 0.94 6.84 -3.93
CA MET A 58 -0.49 7.15 -3.84
C MET A 58 -0.68 8.25 -2.80
N CYS A 59 -1.16 9.42 -3.19
CA CYS A 59 -1.33 10.57 -2.30
C CYS A 59 -2.77 11.10 -2.37
N ASN A 60 -3.56 10.82 -1.33
CA ASN A 60 -4.96 11.23 -1.27
C ASN A 60 -5.27 12.21 -0.15
N LEU A 61 -6.24 13.10 -0.37
CA LEU A 61 -6.66 14.09 0.62
C LEU A 61 -7.54 13.52 1.74
N ILE A 62 -8.37 12.51 1.49
CA ILE A 62 -9.32 11.98 2.49
C ILE A 62 -9.00 10.52 2.76
N TYR A 63 -9.19 9.65 1.78
CA TYR A 63 -8.92 8.23 1.94
C TYR A 63 -8.25 7.60 0.72
N ALA A 64 -7.45 6.57 0.97
CA ALA A 64 -6.80 5.76 -0.07
C ALA A 64 -7.08 4.28 0.21
N LYS A 65 -7.87 3.63 -0.65
CA LYS A 65 -8.15 2.19 -0.56
C LYS A 65 -7.47 1.44 -1.70
N THR A 66 -6.75 0.38 -1.37
CA THR A 66 -6.03 -0.46 -2.34
C THR A 66 -6.03 -1.91 -1.89
N ASP A 67 -5.98 -2.85 -2.82
CA ASP A 67 -5.85 -4.26 -2.48
C ASP A 67 -4.38 -4.63 -2.35
N ASP A 68 -3.54 -4.21 -3.29
CA ASP A 68 -2.08 -4.35 -3.25
C ASP A 68 -1.43 -2.98 -3.48
N CYS A 69 -0.58 -2.56 -2.55
CA CYS A 69 0.25 -1.39 -2.77
C CYS A 69 1.71 -1.64 -2.41
N SER A 70 2.58 -1.38 -3.39
CA SER A 70 4.03 -1.45 -3.26
C SER A 70 4.64 -0.06 -3.50
N GLY A 71 5.06 0.61 -2.43
CA GLY A 71 5.69 1.93 -2.49
C GLY A 71 5.27 2.84 -1.32
N TRP A 72 4.80 4.04 -1.61
CA TRP A 72 4.32 5.00 -0.60
C TRP A 72 2.82 5.22 -0.74
N GLN A 73 2.06 4.89 0.31
CA GLN A 73 0.64 5.19 0.39
C GLN A 73 0.39 6.27 1.46
N HIS A 74 -0.12 7.41 1.03
CA HIS A 74 -0.46 8.55 1.84
C HIS A 74 -1.94 8.89 1.71
N ALA A 75 -2.60 9.10 2.85
CA ALA A 75 -3.88 9.78 2.92
C ALA A 75 -3.91 10.72 4.11
N TRP A 76 -4.62 11.84 4.05
CA TRP A 76 -4.71 12.73 5.21
C TRP A 76 -5.45 12.07 6.38
N LEU A 77 -6.57 11.39 6.11
CA LEU A 77 -7.37 10.78 7.17
C LEU A 77 -7.13 9.28 7.27
N ILE A 78 -7.42 8.50 6.22
CA ILE A 78 -7.50 7.03 6.35
C ILE A 78 -6.89 6.29 5.16
N THR A 79 -6.09 5.27 5.42
CA THR A 79 -5.71 4.28 4.41
C THR A 79 -6.31 2.92 4.71
N PHE A 80 -6.68 2.19 3.66
CA PHE A 80 -7.17 0.83 3.73
C PHE A 80 -6.42 -0.05 2.74
N THR A 81 -5.72 -1.08 3.24
CA THR A 81 -4.91 -1.94 2.38
C THR A 81 -4.96 -3.40 2.78
N LYS A 82 -5.10 -4.31 1.82
CA LYS A 82 -4.97 -5.75 2.11
C LYS A 82 -3.51 -6.13 2.20
N LEU A 83 -2.78 -6.01 1.09
CA LEU A 83 -1.35 -6.32 0.95
C LEU A 83 -0.56 -5.02 0.77
N PHE A 84 0.42 -4.78 1.62
CA PHE A 84 1.20 -3.55 1.57
C PHE A 84 2.69 -3.83 1.69
N LYS A 85 3.48 -3.15 0.86
CA LYS A 85 4.93 -3.13 0.95
C LYS A 85 5.47 -1.71 0.81
N GLY A 86 6.09 -1.17 1.86
CA GLY A 86 6.78 0.13 1.80
C GLY A 86 6.43 1.07 2.96
N LEU A 87 6.02 2.30 2.66
CA LEU A 87 5.70 3.35 3.64
C LEU A 87 4.21 3.71 3.61
N GLN A 88 3.51 3.55 4.72
CA GLN A 88 2.09 3.93 4.86
C GLN A 88 1.96 5.09 5.85
N THR A 89 1.31 6.17 5.44
CA THR A 89 1.19 7.40 6.25
C THR A 89 -0.24 7.95 6.21
N SER A 90 -0.90 8.03 7.36
CA SER A 90 -2.21 8.70 7.52
C SER A 90 -2.53 8.92 8.99
N ILE A 91 -3.67 9.53 9.35
CA ILE A 91 -4.12 9.54 10.75
C ILE A 91 -4.53 8.12 11.17
N ILE A 92 -5.18 7.36 10.30
CA ILE A 92 -5.70 6.01 10.57
C ILE A 92 -5.26 5.05 9.47
N ASN A 93 -4.35 4.13 9.77
CA ASN A 93 -3.96 3.07 8.85
C ASN A 93 -4.69 1.76 9.21
N LEU A 94 -5.47 1.20 8.28
CA LEU A 94 -6.25 -0.02 8.47
C LEU A 94 -5.86 -1.09 7.45
N ASN A 95 -5.41 -2.24 7.96
CA ASN A 95 -4.86 -3.29 7.13
C ASN A 95 -5.44 -4.66 7.48
N SER A 96 -5.93 -5.36 6.47
CA SER A 96 -6.71 -6.59 6.65
C SER A 96 -5.93 -7.88 6.32
N SER A 97 -4.67 -7.79 5.88
CA SER A 97 -3.84 -8.96 5.59
C SER A 97 -2.37 -8.67 5.93
N GLU A 98 -1.45 -8.88 4.99
CA GLU A 98 0.00 -8.84 5.20
C GLU A 98 0.62 -7.48 4.87
N ILE A 99 1.41 -6.98 5.80
CA ILE A 99 2.10 -5.69 5.71
C ILE A 99 3.60 -5.88 5.89
N ALA A 100 4.40 -5.34 4.97
CA ALA A 100 5.85 -5.32 5.05
C ALA A 100 6.36 -3.87 4.93
N GLY A 101 6.81 -3.28 6.03
CA GLY A 101 7.38 -1.93 6.00
C GLY A 101 7.02 -1.07 7.19
N ILE A 102 6.81 0.23 6.95
CA ILE A 102 6.62 1.25 7.98
C ILE A 102 5.20 1.79 7.90
N GLN A 103 4.51 1.81 9.04
CA GLN A 103 3.23 2.48 9.20
C GLN A 103 3.39 3.64 10.18
N LYS A 104 2.99 4.84 9.76
CA LYS A 104 2.98 6.03 10.60
C LYS A 104 1.57 6.61 10.63
N GLY A 105 1.01 6.77 11.82
CA GLY A 105 -0.28 7.41 12.01
C GLY A 105 -0.68 7.59 13.45
N PHE A 106 -1.83 8.21 13.71
CA PHE A 106 -2.35 8.28 15.07
C PHE A 106 -2.82 6.89 15.54
N PHE A 107 -3.49 6.16 14.66
CA PHE A 107 -3.95 4.79 14.88
C PHE A 107 -3.48 3.87 13.76
N ASN A 108 -2.79 2.79 14.10
CA ASN A 108 -2.37 1.75 13.16
C ASN A 108 -3.01 0.41 13.56
N LYS A 109 -3.67 -0.26 12.62
CA LYS A 109 -4.20 -1.63 12.82
C LYS A 109 -3.82 -2.52 11.66
N ALA A 110 -3.16 -3.63 11.95
CA ALA A 110 -2.81 -4.67 10.98
C ALA A 110 -3.16 -6.07 11.49
N VAL A 111 -3.47 -6.98 10.57
CA VAL A 111 -3.58 -8.41 10.90
C VAL A 111 -2.18 -9.01 11.07
N SER A 112 -1.32 -8.87 10.06
CA SER A 112 0.07 -9.33 10.12
C SER A 112 1.00 -8.22 9.64
N ILE A 113 2.04 -7.90 10.41
CA ILE A 113 3.04 -6.91 10.03
C ILE A 113 4.47 -7.39 10.25
N LYS A 114 5.31 -7.21 9.22
CA LYS A 114 6.76 -7.29 9.29
C LYS A 114 7.33 -5.88 9.13
N GLY A 115 7.77 -5.26 10.22
CA GLY A 115 8.38 -3.93 10.20
C GLY A 115 8.06 -3.04 11.39
N LEU A 116 7.78 -1.76 11.15
CA LEU A 116 7.69 -0.73 12.17
C LEU A 116 6.30 -0.06 12.15
N GLN A 117 5.63 -0.01 13.31
CA GLN A 117 4.46 0.85 13.50
C GLN A 117 4.85 2.02 14.42
N VAL A 118 4.57 3.25 13.99
CA VAL A 118 4.75 4.46 14.79
C VAL A 118 3.41 5.17 14.90
N GLY A 119 2.92 5.35 16.12
CA GLY A 119 1.65 6.03 16.33
C GLY A 119 1.25 6.25 17.77
N PHE A 120 0.07 6.84 18.00
CA PHE A 120 -0.44 6.95 19.35
C PHE A 120 -0.94 5.59 19.85
N ILE A 121 -1.65 4.86 18.98
CA ILE A 121 -2.13 3.50 19.22
C ILE A 121 -1.70 2.61 18.06
N ASN A 122 -1.04 1.50 18.38
CA ASN A 122 -0.62 0.47 17.43
C ASN A 122 -1.28 -0.87 17.80
N VAL A 123 -1.85 -1.55 16.82
CA VAL A 123 -2.53 -2.85 16.98
C VAL A 123 -2.07 -3.79 15.88
N ALA A 124 -1.57 -4.95 16.26
CA ALA A 124 -1.24 -6.04 15.37
C ALA A 124 -1.73 -7.37 15.94
N GLU A 125 -2.24 -8.29 15.11
CA GLU A 125 -2.48 -9.65 15.58
C GLU A 125 -1.18 -10.45 15.63
N ASN A 126 -0.44 -10.42 14.52
CA ASN A 126 0.89 -10.99 14.37
C ASN A 126 1.90 -9.92 13.99
N MET A 127 3.10 -10.02 14.56
CA MET A 127 4.16 -9.05 14.33
C MET A 127 5.53 -9.71 14.25
N GLU A 128 6.33 -9.22 13.31
CA GLU A 128 7.79 -9.38 13.23
C GLU A 128 8.41 -7.98 13.08
N GLY A 129 8.75 -7.34 14.20
CA GLY A 129 9.34 -6.02 14.26
C GLY A 129 8.99 -5.24 15.54
N VAL A 130 8.87 -3.92 15.43
CA VAL A 130 8.68 -3.00 16.57
C VAL A 130 7.45 -2.10 16.41
N GLN A 131 6.71 -1.89 17.48
CA GLN A 131 5.70 -0.83 17.63
C GLN A 131 6.26 0.25 18.57
N ILE A 132 6.10 1.51 18.20
CA ILE A 132 6.45 2.67 19.03
C ILE A 132 5.21 3.55 19.14
N GLY A 133 4.75 3.78 20.37
CA GLY A 133 3.52 4.52 20.61
C GLY A 133 3.06 4.56 22.04
N PHE A 134 2.02 5.35 22.33
CA PHE A 134 1.49 5.45 23.68
C PHE A 134 0.89 4.11 24.14
N ILE A 135 0.16 3.43 23.25
CA ILE A 135 -0.38 2.08 23.45
C ILE A 135 0.03 1.19 22.29
N ASN A 136 0.62 0.04 22.60
CA ASN A 136 1.11 -0.94 21.62
C ASN A 136 0.54 -2.33 21.95
N PHE A 137 -0.27 -2.87 21.04
CA PHE A 137 -0.91 -4.18 21.17
C PHE A 137 -0.41 -5.17 20.12
N ILE A 138 0.11 -6.31 20.58
CA ILE A 138 0.48 -7.46 19.74
C ILE A 138 -0.26 -8.68 20.27
N LYS A 139 -1.37 -9.07 19.64
CA LYS A 139 -2.27 -10.14 20.14
C LYS A 139 -1.52 -11.45 20.44
N ASN A 140 -0.69 -11.88 19.49
CA ASN A 140 0.09 -13.11 19.59
C ASN A 140 1.55 -12.83 20.01
N GLY A 141 1.76 -11.76 20.79
CA GLY A 141 3.06 -11.36 21.33
C GLY A 141 3.37 -12.00 22.69
N PRO A 142 4.65 -12.04 23.10
CA PRO A 142 5.03 -12.47 24.44
C PRO A 142 4.41 -11.57 25.52
N ILE A 143 4.30 -10.28 25.22
CA ILE A 143 3.63 -9.27 26.05
C ILE A 143 2.55 -8.61 25.20
N PRO A 144 1.25 -8.91 25.42
CA PRO A 144 0.20 -8.44 24.54
C PRO A 144 0.02 -6.92 24.50
N ILE A 145 0.21 -6.20 25.61
CA ILE A 145 0.07 -4.73 25.70
C ILE A 145 1.33 -4.14 26.33
N MET A 146 1.88 -3.09 25.72
CA MET A 146 2.93 -2.26 26.33
C MET A 146 2.73 -0.77 26.03
N ILE A 147 3.23 0.07 26.93
CA ILE A 147 3.33 1.52 26.71
C ILE A 147 4.69 1.86 26.10
N ILE A 148 4.75 2.96 25.35
CA ILE A 148 5.96 3.52 24.69
C ILE A 148 6.50 2.64 23.55
N ALA A 149 6.76 1.35 23.79
CA ALA A 149 7.22 0.42 22.75
C ALA A 149 6.79 -1.03 23.03
N ASN A 150 6.58 -1.82 21.98
CA ASN A 150 6.41 -3.28 22.03
C ASN A 150 7.15 -3.92 20.83
N ALA A 151 7.59 -5.15 20.95
CA ALA A 151 8.29 -5.84 19.86
C ALA A 151 8.07 -7.35 19.90
N LYS A 152 8.13 -7.97 18.72
CA LYS A 152 8.15 -9.42 18.55
C LYS A 152 9.02 -9.73 17.33
N PHE A 153 9.90 -10.70 17.42
CA PHE A 153 10.77 -11.15 16.34
C PHE A 153 10.58 -12.65 16.11
#